data_AF-A0A9J6ERE6-F1
#
_entry.id   AF-A0A9J6ERE6-F1
#
_cell.length_a   1.000
_cell.length_b   1.000
_cell.length_c   1.000
_cell.angle_alpha   90.00
_cell.angle_beta   90.00
_cell.angle_gamma   90.00
#
_symmetry.space_group_name_H-M   'P 1'
#
loop_
_entity.id
_entity.type
_entity.pdbx_description
1 polymer ?
#
loop_
_entity_poly.entity_id
_entity_poly.type
_entity_poly.pdbx_seq_one_letter_code
_entity_poly.pdbx_strand_id
1 'polypeptide(L)'
;MAEEPAGQHPGGEKTNGAPSERSGDAEKLERRLPKALIIGVKKAGTRALLEFLRLHPDVRATGPETHFFDRHYSKGIEWYRECYK
;
A
#
# COMPACT_ATOMS: atom_id res chain seq x y z
N MET A 1 -64.39 -3.53 11.64
CA MET A 1 -64.04 -2.12 11.40
C MET A 1 -62.52 -2.05 11.32
N ALA A 2 -61.84 -2.05 10.18
CA ALA A 2 -62.15 -2.08 8.74
C ALA A 2 -61.01 -2.92 8.08
N GLU A 3 -61.27 -3.97 7.30
CA GLU A 3 -61.42 -4.02 5.82
C GLU A 3 -60.30 -3.30 5.00
N GLU A 4 -59.30 -4.09 4.55
CA GLU A 4 -58.90 -4.43 3.13
C GLU A 4 -58.76 -3.32 2.04
N PRO A 5 -58.16 -3.55 0.83
CA PRO A 5 -57.03 -4.43 0.42
C PRO A 5 -56.14 -3.87 -0.74
N ALA A 6 -55.27 -4.75 -1.27
CA ALA A 6 -54.87 -4.94 -2.68
C ALA A 6 -53.67 -4.18 -3.27
N GLY A 7 -52.68 -4.98 -3.71
CA GLY A 7 -51.62 -4.60 -4.64
C GLY A 7 -50.75 -5.80 -5.00
N GLN A 8 -51.14 -6.54 -6.03
CA GLN A 8 -50.52 -7.78 -6.48
C GLN A 8 -49.84 -7.59 -7.87
N HIS A 9 -48.59 -8.07 -8.00
CA HIS A 9 -47.83 -8.46 -9.22
C HIS A 9 -47.40 -7.40 -10.26
N PRO A 10 -46.47 -7.69 -11.22
CA PRO A 10 -45.28 -8.57 -11.23
C PRO A 10 -44.01 -7.91 -11.89
N GLY A 11 -42.87 -8.63 -11.88
CA GLY A 11 -41.91 -8.57 -12.99
C GLY A 11 -40.60 -7.79 -12.76
N GLY A 12 -39.47 -8.47 -12.96
CA GLY A 12 -38.17 -7.82 -13.03
C GLY A 12 -37.00 -8.73 -12.71
N GLU A 13 -36.86 -9.84 -13.43
CA GLU A 13 -35.59 -10.53 -13.54
C GLU A 13 -34.53 -9.55 -14.06
N LYS A 14 -33.54 -9.22 -13.22
CA LYS A 14 -32.27 -8.68 -13.67
C LYS A 14 -31.17 -9.48 -13.01
N THR A 15 -30.71 -10.48 -13.75
CA THR A 15 -29.42 -11.12 -13.58
C THR A 15 -28.33 -10.03 -13.65
N ASN A 16 -27.91 -9.49 -12.52
CA ASN A 16 -26.61 -8.84 -12.47
C ASN A 16 -25.61 -9.95 -12.23
N GLY A 17 -25.07 -10.44 -13.36
CA GLY A 17 -24.01 -11.41 -13.43
C GLY A 17 -22.90 -11.07 -12.45
N ALA A 18 -22.27 -12.15 -11.97
CA ALA A 18 -21.07 -12.15 -11.18
C ALA A 18 -20.11 -11.01 -11.58
N PRO A 19 -19.43 -10.35 -10.63
CA PRO A 19 -18.31 -9.51 -10.98
C PRO A 19 -17.32 -10.43 -11.70
N SER A 20 -17.15 -10.22 -13.02
CA SER A 20 -16.14 -10.93 -13.77
C SER A 20 -14.81 -10.61 -13.11
N GLU A 21 -14.23 -11.59 -12.44
CA GLU A 21 -12.88 -11.55 -11.94
C GLU A 21 -11.99 -11.33 -13.16
N ARG A 22 -11.67 -10.06 -13.42
CA ARG A 22 -10.48 -9.72 -14.18
C ARG A 22 -9.32 -10.11 -13.29
N SER A 23 -8.98 -11.39 -13.34
CA SER A 23 -7.68 -11.93 -12.96
C SER A 23 -6.66 -11.37 -13.93
N GLY A 24 -6.42 -10.07 -13.85
CA GLY A 24 -5.13 -9.53 -14.17
C GLY A 24 -4.25 -10.00 -13.02
N ASP A 25 -3.26 -10.83 -13.33
CA ASP A 25 -2.13 -11.06 -12.46
C ASP A 25 -1.43 -9.72 -12.26
N ALA A 26 -2.01 -8.87 -11.41
CA ALA A 26 -1.35 -7.73 -10.85
C ALA A 26 -0.26 -8.35 -9.99
N GLU A 27 0.94 -8.52 -10.56
CA GLU A 27 2.15 -8.79 -9.81
C GLU A 27 2.10 -7.88 -8.59
N LYS A 28 1.88 -8.50 -7.44
CA LYS A 28 1.58 -7.79 -6.22
C LYS A 28 2.85 -7.01 -5.90
N LEU A 29 2.82 -5.70 -6.16
CA LEU A 29 3.87 -4.78 -5.75
C LEU A 29 3.85 -4.72 -4.22
N GLU A 30 4.46 -5.73 -3.60
CA GLU A 30 4.51 -5.87 -2.16
C GLU A 30 5.57 -4.94 -1.59
N ARG A 31 5.13 -4.04 -0.72
CA ARG A 31 6.01 -3.21 0.09
C ARG A 31 6.75 -4.10 1.07
N ARG A 32 8.08 -4.01 1.09
CA ARG A 32 8.95 -4.81 1.93
C ARG A 32 9.69 -3.92 2.92
N LEU A 33 10.04 -4.50 4.06
CA LEU A 33 10.93 -3.83 5.01
C LEU A 33 12.34 -3.70 4.41
N PRO A 34 13.09 -2.67 4.80
CA PRO A 34 14.46 -2.49 4.34
C PRO A 34 15.34 -3.66 4.79
N LYS A 35 16.11 -4.22 3.86
CA LYS A 35 17.12 -5.23 4.17
C LYS A 35 18.41 -4.62 4.76
N ALA A 36 18.66 -3.36 4.46
CA ALA A 36 19.83 -2.62 4.90
C ALA A 36 19.44 -1.18 5.27
N LEU A 37 20.15 -0.60 6.24
CA LEU A 37 19.92 0.74 6.76
C LEU A 37 21.22 1.55 6.76
N ILE A 38 21.16 2.78 6.26
CA ILE A 38 22.23 3.77 6.46
C ILE A 38 21.89 4.53 7.73
N ILE A 39 22.57 4.20 8.83
CA ILE A 39 22.26 4.73 10.17
C ILE A 39 23.01 6.02 10.52
N GLY A 40 24.01 6.43 9.72
CA GLY A 40 24.81 7.62 10.00
C GLY A 40 26.23 7.54 9.44
N VAL A 41 27.11 8.49 9.78
CA VAL A 41 26.88 9.65 10.66
C VAL A 41 26.49 10.91 9.89
N LYS A 42 25.86 11.86 10.59
CA LYS A 42 25.51 13.17 10.01
C LYS A 42 26.76 13.83 9.43
N LYS A 43 26.62 14.46 8.26
CA LYS A 43 27.70 15.15 7.51
C LYS A 43 28.76 14.24 6.87
N ALA A 44 28.68 12.91 7.00
CA ALA A 44 29.59 11.98 6.33
C ALA A 44 29.22 11.66 4.86
N GLY A 45 28.19 12.30 4.31
CA GLY A 45 27.78 12.08 2.93
C GLY A 45 26.80 10.90 2.73
N THR A 46 25.99 10.56 3.73
CA THR A 46 24.96 9.51 3.65
C THR A 46 24.02 9.69 2.45
N ARG A 47 23.71 10.94 2.09
CA ARG A 47 22.90 11.26 0.91
C ARG A 47 23.60 10.89 -0.40
N ALA A 48 24.88 11.22 -0.55
CA ALA A 48 25.64 10.90 -1.76
C ALA A 48 25.77 9.39 -1.95
N LEU A 49 26.06 8.66 -0.87
CA LEU A 49 26.09 7.20 -0.87
C LEU A 49 24.75 6.61 -1.34
N LEU A 50 23.63 7.12 -0.82
CA LEU A 50 22.30 6.67 -1.22
C LEU A 50 22.04 6.90 -2.72
N GLU A 51 22.44 8.05 -3.27
CA GLU A 51 22.30 8.31 -4.71
C GLU A 51 23.17 7.38 -5.56
N PHE A 52 24.40 7.08 -5.14
CA PHE A 52 25.25 6.13 -5.85
C PHE A 52 24.68 4.71 -5.82
N LEU A 53 24.12 4.29 -4.67
CA LEU A 53 23.48 2.97 -4.55
C LEU A 53 22.25 2.84 -5.46
N ARG A 54 21.50 3.92 -5.69
CA ARG A 54 20.35 3.92 -6.60
C ARG A 54 20.71 3.67 -8.07
N LEU A 55 21.98 3.80 -8.45
CA LEU A 55 22.42 3.48 -9.82
C LEU A 55 22.41 1.97 -10.08
N HIS A 56 22.40 1.14 -9.04
CA HIS A 56 22.41 -0.31 -9.19
C HIS A 56 21.00 -0.85 -9.47
N PRO A 57 20.79 -1.72 -10.48
CA PRO A 57 19.46 -2.21 -10.88
C PRO A 57 18.70 -2.93 -9.75
N ASP A 58 19.43 -3.63 -8.88
CA ASP A 58 18.83 -4.40 -7.77
C ASP A 58 18.57 -3.58 -6.50
N VAL A 59 18.96 -2.30 -6.48
CA VAL A 59 18.82 -1.47 -5.29
C VAL A 59 17.67 -0.50 -5.46
N ARG A 60 16.70 -0.60 -4.55
CA ARG A 60 15.62 0.37 -4.40
C ARG A 60 15.79 1.11 -3.09
N ALA A 61 15.85 2.43 -3.17
CA ALA A 61 16.06 3.28 -2.01
C ALA A 61 15.06 4.44 -2.01
N THR A 62 14.39 4.65 -0.87
CA THR A 62 13.43 5.73 -0.65
C THR A 62 14.10 7.11 -0.69
N GLY A 63 13.32 8.13 -1.03
CA GLY A 63 13.73 9.53 -1.12
C GLY A 63 14.23 10.10 0.20
N PRO A 64 13.36 10.72 1.03
CA PRO A 64 13.75 11.35 2.28
C PRO A 64 13.97 10.35 3.43
N GLU A 65 14.74 10.76 4.44
CA GLU A 65 14.93 9.98 5.68
C GLU A 65 13.58 9.85 6.40
N THR A 66 13.10 8.61 6.59
CA THR A 66 11.77 8.33 7.19
C THR A 66 11.71 8.68 8.68
N HIS A 67 12.86 8.82 9.34
CA HIS A 67 12.95 9.12 10.77
C HIS A 67 12.06 8.19 11.63
N PHE A 68 12.08 6.88 11.31
CA PHE A 68 11.26 5.91 12.01
C PHE A 68 11.76 5.66 13.44
N PHE A 69 13.03 5.29 13.58
CA PHE A 69 13.60 4.89 14.86
C PHE A 69 13.85 6.04 15.84
N ASP A 70 13.80 7.30 15.38
CA ASP A 70 13.98 8.49 16.22
C ASP A 70 12.65 9.23 16.48
N ARG A 71 11.83 9.51 15.46
CA ARG A 71 10.63 10.38 15.60
C ARG A 71 9.30 9.66 15.49
N HIS A 72 9.24 8.54 14.77
CA HIS A 72 7.97 7.91 14.39
C HIS A 72 7.81 6.47 14.91
N TYR A 73 8.58 6.09 15.92
CA TYR A 73 8.57 4.73 16.45
C TYR A 73 7.17 4.32 16.97
N SER A 74 6.44 5.27 17.55
CA SER A 74 5.07 5.07 18.05
C SER A 74 4.04 4.74 16.98
N LYS A 75 4.31 5.00 15.70
CA LYS A 75 3.40 4.66 14.58
C LYS A 75 3.43 3.16 14.23
N GLY A 76 4.38 2.41 14.80
CA GLY A 76 4.49 0.98 14.60
C GLY A 76 5.16 0.58 13.29
N ILE A 77 5.48 -0.71 13.18
CA ILE A 77 6.25 -1.26 12.06
C ILE A 77 5.48 -1.28 10.74
N GLU A 78 4.15 -1.33 10.77
CA GLU A 78 3.34 -1.35 9.56
C GLU A 78 3.41 0.01 8.84
N TRP A 79 3.31 1.11 9.59
CA TRP A 79 3.55 2.45 9.06
C TRP A 79 4.94 2.57 8.43
N TYR A 80 5.95 1.95 9.06
CA TYR A 80 7.31 1.93 8.51
C TYR A 80 7.35 1.19 7.17
N ARG A 81 6.71 0.02 7.05
CA ARG A 81 6.60 -0.75 5.80
C ARG A 81 5.90 0.05 4.70
N GLU A 82 4.83 0.76 5.01
CA GLU A 82 4.08 1.58 4.04
C GLU A 82 4.92 2.71 3.44
N CYS A 83 5.91 3.22 4.17
CA CYS A 83 6.82 4.26 3.71
C CYS A 83 7.80 3.77 2.63
N TYR A 84 8.00 2.45 2.48
CA TYR A 84 8.86 1.88 1.43
C TYR A 84 7.99 1.40 0.27
N LYS A 85 8.13 2.04 -0.90
CA LYS A 85 7.47 1.67 -2.15
C LYS A 85 8.40 0.91 -3.07
#